data_AF-A0A0F9QYN0-F1
#
_entry.id   AF-A0A0F9QYN0-F1
#
_cell.length_a   1.000
_cell.length_b   1.000
_cell.length_c   1.000
_cell.angle_alpha   90.00
_cell.angle_beta   90.00
_cell.angle_gamma   90.00
#
_symmetry.space_group_name_H-M   'P 1'
#
loop_
_entity.id
_entity.type
_entity.pdbx_description
1 polymer ?
#
loop_
_entity_poly.entity_id
_entity_poly.type
_entity_poly.pdbx_seq_one_letter_code
_entity_poly.pdbx_strand_id
1 'polypeptide(L)' 'MGRRLDFLMQELNREANTLASKSIDTGTTRNSVDLKVLIEQMREQIQNIE' A
#
# COMPACT_ATOMS: atom_id res chain seq x y z
N MET A 1 -17.29 -4.88 7.43
CA MET A 1 -15.92 -5.44 7.50
C MET A 1 -14.91 -4.57 6.75
N GLY A 2 -15.31 -3.85 5.69
CA GLY A 2 -14.37 -3.02 4.93
C GLY A 2 -13.73 -1.87 5.71
N ARG A 3 -14.41 -1.19 6.65
CA ARG A 3 -13.76 -0.18 7.53
C ARG A 3 -12.46 -0.64 8.23
N ARG A 4 -12.35 -1.91 8.66
CA ARG A 4 -11.10 -2.44 9.24
C ARG A 4 -10.04 -2.68 8.17
N LEU A 5 -10.45 -3.16 7.00
CA LEU A 5 -9.55 -3.37 5.86
C LEU A 5 -9.05 -2.03 5.31
N ASP A 6 -9.90 -1.01 5.23
CA ASP A 6 -9.52 0.36 4.84
C ASP A 6 -8.45 0.95 5.76
N PHE A 7 -8.58 0.73 7.07
CA PHE A 7 -7.56 1.14 8.03
C PHE A 7 -6.22 0.44 7.74
N LEU A 8 -6.25 -0.87 7.49
CA LEU A 8 -5.03 -1.61 7.12
C LEU A 8 -4.43 -1.10 5.80
N MET A 9 -5.27 -0.75 4.81
CA MET A 9 -4.79 -0.18 3.55
C MET A 9 -4.08 1.16 3.75
N GLN A 10 -4.61 2.00 4.66
CA GLN A 10 -3.97 3.27 5.01
C GLN A 10 -2.61 3.04 5.68
N GLU A 11 -2.52 2.11 6.63
CA GLU A 11 -1.26 1.80 7.32
C GLU A 11 -0.23 1.19 6.36
N LEU A 12 -0.64 0.28 5.48
CA LEU A 12 0.24 -0.28 4.45
C LEU A 12 0.74 0.79 3.47
N ASN A 13 -0.10 1.74 3.07
CA ASN A 13 0.33 2.83 2.20
C ASN A 13 1.37 3.73 2.88
N ARG A 14 1.19 4.03 4.18
CA ARG A 14 2.20 4.76 4.98
C ARG A 14 3.53 4.02 5.04
N GLU A 15 3.49 2.71 5.25
CA GLU A 15 4.71 1.90 5.29
C GLU A 15 5.41 1.85 3.93
N ALA A 16 4.65 1.68 2.84
CA ALA A 16 5.20 1.72 1.49
C ALA A 16 5.86 3.08 1.15
N ASN A 17 5.30 4.20 1.63
CA ASN A 17 5.94 5.51 1.49
C ASN A 17 7.22 5.63 2.32
N THR A 18 7.27 5.00 3.50
CA THR A 18 8.49 4.96 4.33
C THR A 18 9.58 4.16 3.63
N LEU A 19 9.25 3.01 3.05
CA LEU A 19 10.17 2.21 2.24
C LEU A 19 10.67 3.02 1.03
N ALA A 20 9.77 3.68 0.28
CA ALA A 20 10.16 4.47 -0.90
C ALA A 20 11.12 5.64 -0.56
N SER A 21 10.89 6.30 0.59
CA SER A 21 11.61 7.52 0.97
C SER A 21 12.89 7.28 1.78
N LYS A 22 13.01 6.12 2.45
CA LYS A 22 14.15 5.80 3.33
C LYS A 22 15.01 4.64 2.82
N SER A 23 14.63 3.96 1.76
CA SER A 23 15.47 2.90 1.17
C SER A 23 16.68 3.47 0.46
N ILE A 24 17.84 2.90 0.75
CA ILE A 24 19.12 3.20 0.08
C ILE A 24 19.24 2.36 -1.20
N ASP A 25 18.67 1.15 -1.18
CA ASP A 25 18.68 0.24 -2.31
C ASP A 25 17.58 0.60 -3.34
N THR A 26 18.02 0.78 -4.59
CA THR A 26 17.12 1.14 -5.70
C THR A 26 16.10 0.04 -6.03
N GLY A 27 16.44 -1.24 -5.80
CA GLY A 27 15.51 -2.34 -5.96
C GLY A 27 14.36 -2.27 -4.97
N THR A 28 14.67 -1.95 -3.72
CA THR A 28 13.71 -1.78 -2.62
C THR A 28 12.80 -0.58 -2.86
N THR A 29 13.36 0.53 -3.33
CA THR A 29 12.55 1.70 -3.76
C THR A 29 11.60 1.32 -4.89
N ARG A 30 12.04 0.55 -5.89
CA ARG A 30 11.16 0.09 -6.97
C ARG A 30 10.05 -0.82 -6.47
N ASN A 31 10.40 -1.81 -5.65
CA ASN A 31 9.43 -2.73 -5.04
C ASN A 31 8.39 -1.98 -4.19
N SER A 32 8.77 -0.88 -3.53
CA SER A 32 7.83 -0.06 -2.77
C SER A 32 6.81 0.68 -3.65
N VAL A 33 7.19 1.05 -4.87
CA VAL A 33 6.27 1.64 -5.86
C VAL A 33 5.28 0.58 -6.34
N ASP A 34 5.75 -0.62 -6.67
CA ASP A 34 4.90 -1.73 -7.08
C ASP A 34 3.93 -2.14 -5.95
N LEU A 35 4.41 -2.12 -4.69
CA LEU A 35 3.58 -2.35 -3.52
C LEU A 35 2.44 -1.32 -3.39
N LYS A 36 2.70 -0.04 -3.70
CA LYS A 36 1.65 1.00 -3.69
C LYS A 36 0.56 0.73 -4.72
N VAL A 37 0.91 0.20 -5.89
CA VAL A 37 -0.08 -0.19 -6.92
C VAL A 37 -0.98 -1.32 -6.39
N LEU A 38 -0.39 -2.34 -5.77
CA LEU A 38 -1.16 -3.45 -5.19
C LEU A 38 -2.07 -2.98 -4.05
N ILE A 39 -1.62 -2.05 -3.21
CA ILE A 39 -2.45 -1.49 -2.12
C ILE A 39 -3.68 -0.76 -2.69
N GLU A 40 -3.52 0.06 -3.73
CA GLU A 40 -4.65 0.76 -4.34
C GLU A 40 -5.64 -0.23 -5.00
N GLN A 41 -5.15 -1.26 -5.68
CA GLN A 41 -6.01 -2.32 -6.21
C GLN A 41 -6.81 -3.01 -5.10
N MET A 42 -6.18 -3.30 -3.95
CA MET A 42 -6.90 -3.89 -2.80
C MET A 42 -7.94 -2.94 -2.21
N ARG A 43 -7.69 -1.62 -2.20
CA ARG A 43 -8.69 -0.61 -1.79
C ARG A 43 -9.91 -0.61 -2.71
N GLU A 44 -9.69 -0.67 -4.01
CA GLU A 44 -10.79 -0.78 -4.99
C GLU A 44 -11.60 -2.06 -4.75
N GLN A 45 -10.94 -3.20 -4.51
CA GLN A 45 -11.63 -4.46 -4.20
C GLN A 45 -12.47 -4.36 -2.93
N ILE A 46 -11.95 -3.73 -1.86
CA ILE A 46 -12.67 -3.54 -0.60
C ILE A 46 -13.94 -2.70 -0.84
N GLN A 47 -13.83 -1.61 -1.61
CA GLN A 47 -14.97 -0.75 -1.93
C GLN A 47 -16.04 -1.46 -2.77
N ASN A 48 -15.64 -2.38 -3.66
CA ASN A 48 -16.57 -3.12 -4.52
C ASN A 48 -17.41 -4.18 -3.79
N ILE A 49 -16.98 -4.63 -2.62
CA ILE A 49 -17.65 -5.68 -1.82
C ILE A 49 -18.41 -5.15 -0.60
N GLU A 50 -18.29 -3.85 -0.32
CA GLU A 50 -19.11 -3.14 0.67
C GLU A 50 -20.52 -2.83 0.12
#